data_AF-A0A8X6QJE8-F1
#
_entry.id   AF-A0A8X6QJE8-F1
#
_cell.length_a   1.000
_cell.length_b   1.000
_cell.length_c   1.000
_cell.angle_alpha   90.00
_cell.angle_beta   90.00
_cell.angle_gamma   90.00
#
_symmetry.space_group_name_H-M   'P 1'
#
loop_
_entity.id
_entity.type
_entity.pdbx_description
1 polymer ?
#
loop_
_entity_poly.entity_id
_entity_poly.type
_entity_poly.pdbx_seq_one_letter_code
_entity_poly.pdbx_strand_id
1 'polypeptide(L)'
;MSIVKEKLDLLKRKRSTNRSAITKLTTKVNDPTSEKTDLEYSVERLQDKLNELTLVDDKIHELLNDEEYNEDIIDSEKHTENAHLRP
;
A
#
# COMPACT_ATOMS: atom_id res chain seq x y z
N MET A 1 20.20 -7.77 -15.52
CA MET A 1 19.32 -7.00 -14.62
C MET A 1 19.85 -7.23 -13.20
N SER A 2 20.04 -6.20 -12.38
CA SER A 2 20.60 -6.38 -11.01
C SER A 2 19.55 -7.04 -10.10
N ILE A 3 19.96 -8.03 -9.29
CA ILE A 3 19.10 -8.73 -8.31
C ILE A 3 18.42 -7.74 -7.36
N VAL A 4 19.13 -6.65 -6.99
CA VAL A 4 18.61 -5.59 -6.11
C VAL A 4 17.43 -4.87 -6.77
N LYS A 5 17.54 -4.56 -8.08
CA LYS A 5 16.49 -3.87 -8.83
C LYS A 5 15.21 -4.71 -8.92
N GLU A 6 15.35 -6.01 -9.21
CA GLU A 6 14.21 -6.92 -9.27
C GLU A 6 13.50 -7.05 -7.91
N LYS A 7 14.26 -7.17 -6.82
CA LYS A 7 13.71 -7.20 -5.46
C LYS A 7 12.96 -5.89 -5.14
N LEU A 8 13.54 -4.75 -5.49
CA LEU A 8 12.93 -3.44 -5.29
C LEU A 8 11.61 -3.30 -6.07
N ASP A 9 11.59 -3.70 -7.35
CA ASP A 9 10.38 -3.64 -8.19
C ASP A 9 9.26 -4.52 -7.61
N LEU A 10 9.59 -5.70 -7.09
CA LEU A 10 8.62 -6.58 -6.41
C LEU A 10 8.06 -5.95 -5.13
N LEU A 11 8.91 -5.32 -4.32
CA LEU A 11 8.48 -4.63 -3.11
C LEU A 11 7.55 -3.44 -3.44
N LYS A 12 7.89 -2.62 -4.43
CA LYS A 12 7.04 -1.51 -4.89
C LYS A 12 5.67 -1.99 -5.39
N ARG A 13 5.62 -3.10 -6.13
CA ARG A 13 4.34 -3.74 -6.53
C ARG A 13 3.53 -4.23 -5.34
N LYS A 14 4.20 -4.82 -4.35
CA LYS A 14 3.54 -5.27 -3.11
C LYS A 14 2.98 -4.08 -2.31
N ARG A 15 3.74 -2.98 -2.21
CA ARG A 15 3.28 -1.71 -1.61
C ARG A 15 2.00 -1.22 -2.26
N SER A 16 1.98 -1.13 -3.60
CA SER A 16 0.78 -0.72 -4.36
C SER A 16 -0.41 -1.64 -4.11
N THR A 17 -0.19 -2.96 -4.07
CA THR A 17 -1.24 -3.95 -3.77
C THR A 17 -1.82 -3.77 -2.37
N ASN A 18 -0.96 -3.56 -1.36
CA ASN A 18 -1.38 -3.34 0.02
C ASN A 18 -2.15 -2.01 0.15
N ARG A 19 -1.69 -0.93 -0.48
CA ARG A 19 -2.42 0.35 -0.52
C ARG A 19 -3.81 0.19 -1.14
N SER A 20 -3.94 -0.51 -2.27
CA SER A 20 -5.24 -0.79 -2.88
C SER A 20 -6.17 -1.60 -1.98
N ALA A 21 -5.64 -2.62 -1.28
CA ALA A 21 -6.41 -3.40 -0.32
C ALA A 21 -6.89 -2.54 0.86
N ILE A 22 -6.01 -1.70 1.41
CA ILE A 22 -6.33 -0.74 2.47
C ILE A 22 -7.46 0.19 2.02
N THR A 23 -7.35 0.80 0.84
CA THR A 23 -8.42 1.66 0.31
C THR A 23 -9.76 0.94 0.26
N LYS A 24 -9.81 -0.28 -0.29
CA LYS A 24 -11.05 -1.07 -0.38
C LYS A 24 -11.63 -1.42 1.00
N LEU A 25 -10.79 -1.82 1.94
CA LEU A 25 -11.19 -2.15 3.30
C LEU A 25 -11.72 -0.91 4.03
N THR A 26 -11.04 0.23 3.90
CA THR A 26 -11.50 1.51 4.45
C THR A 26 -12.84 1.93 3.85
N THR A 27 -13.04 1.76 2.53
CA THR A 27 -14.36 2.01 1.91
C THR A 27 -15.44 1.13 2.51
N LYS A 28 -15.17 -0.18 2.70
CA LYS A 28 -16.14 -1.10 3.30
C LYS A 28 -16.44 -0.79 4.77
N VAL A 29 -15.43 -0.39 5.54
CA VAL A 29 -15.58 0.02 6.94
C VAL A 29 -16.40 1.30 7.08
N ASN A 30 -16.29 2.21 6.11
CA ASN A 30 -17.05 3.46 6.08
C ASN A 30 -18.44 3.31 5.46
N ASP A 31 -18.81 2.14 4.93
CA ASP A 31 -20.14 1.88 4.38
C ASP A 31 -21.14 1.63 5.53
N PRO A 32 -22.14 2.51 5.72
CA PRO A 32 -23.11 2.38 6.82
C PRO A 32 -24.06 1.19 6.66
N THR A 33 -24.08 0.55 5.49
CA THR A 33 -24.92 -0.63 5.21
C THR A 33 -24.22 -1.95 5.53
N SER A 34 -22.93 -1.92 5.85
CA SER A 34 -22.15 -3.11 6.18
C SER A 34 -22.64 -3.77 7.47
N GLU A 35 -22.77 -5.10 7.44
CA GLU A 35 -23.09 -5.89 8.63
C GLU A 35 -21.94 -5.86 9.66
N LYS A 36 -22.27 -5.98 10.95
CA LYS A 36 -21.29 -5.90 12.05
C LYS A 36 -20.14 -6.90 11.91
N THR A 37 -20.45 -8.16 11.58
CA THR A 37 -19.44 -9.22 11.39
C THR A 37 -18.51 -8.90 10.22
N ASP A 38 -19.06 -8.33 9.16
CA ASP A 38 -18.31 -7.90 7.98
C ASP A 38 -17.40 -6.71 8.27
N LEU A 39 -17.83 -5.80 9.15
CA LEU A 39 -17.03 -4.69 9.65
C LEU A 39 -15.88 -5.18 10.53
N GLU A 40 -16.15 -6.07 11.49
CA GLU A 40 -15.12 -6.66 12.37
C GLU A 40 -14.03 -7.36 11.54
N TYR A 41 -14.44 -8.21 10.58
CA TYR A 41 -13.50 -8.84 9.64
C TYR A 41 -12.73 -7.80 8.81
N SER A 42 -13.38 -6.74 8.33
CA SER A 42 -12.72 -5.71 7.54
C SER A 42 -11.69 -4.92 8.34
N VAL A 43 -11.97 -4.66 9.62
CA VAL A 43 -11.05 -3.95 10.54
C VAL A 43 -9.82 -4.81 10.86
N GLU A 44 -9.99 -6.10 11.18
CA GLU A 44 -8.86 -7.00 11.40
C GLU A 44 -7.94 -7.06 10.17
N ARG A 45 -8.54 -7.22 8.98
CA ARG A 45 -7.78 -7.26 7.72
C ARG A 45 -7.13 -5.93 7.39
N LEU A 46 -7.73 -4.81 7.79
CA LEU A 46 -7.13 -3.49 7.62
C LEU A 46 -5.86 -3.36 8.47
N GLN A 47 -5.90 -3.82 9.72
CA GLN A 47 -4.76 -3.81 10.61
C GLN A 47 -3.61 -4.71 10.09
N ASP A 48 -3.93 -5.91 9.60
CA ASP A 48 -2.96 -6.78 8.94
C ASP A 48 -2.28 -6.09 7.75
N LYS A 49 -3.07 -5.43 6.90
CA LYS A 49 -2.55 -4.78 5.69
C LYS A 49 -1.72 -3.55 5.99
N LEU A 50 -2.05 -2.78 7.03
CA LEU A 50 -1.23 -1.68 7.52
C LEU A 50 0.12 -2.18 8.02
N ASN A 51 0.14 -3.25 8.84
CA ASN A 51 1.39 -3.85 9.31
C ASN A 51 2.25 -4.37 8.14
N GLU A 52 1.64 -5.06 7.18
CA GLU A 52 2.34 -5.52 5.98
C GLU A 52 2.88 -4.36 5.13
N LEU A 53 2.17 -3.23 5.07
CA LEU A 53 2.60 -2.05 4.34
C LEU A 53 3.85 -1.44 4.98
N THR A 54 3.85 -1.24 6.30
CA THR A 54 5.02 -0.76 7.05
C THR A 54 6.24 -1.64 6.81
N LEU A 55 6.09 -2.96 6.94
CA LEU A 55 7.20 -3.91 6.69
C LEU A 55 7.70 -3.90 5.25
N VAL A 56 6.87 -3.52 4.28
CA VAL A 56 7.30 -3.37 2.88
C VAL A 56 8.05 -2.06 2.70
N ASP A 57 7.56 -0.97 3.27
CA ASP A 57 8.22 0.34 3.22
C ASP A 57 9.60 0.31 3.89
N ASP A 58 9.73 -0.33 5.06
CA ASP A 58 11.03 -0.53 5.73
C ASP A 58 12.02 -1.26 4.81
N LYS A 59 11.57 -2.32 4.13
CA LYS A 59 12.41 -3.10 3.19
C LYS A 59 12.76 -2.34 1.91
N ILE A 60 11.91 -1.41 1.48
CA ILE A 60 12.22 -0.53 0.35
C ILE A 60 13.29 0.47 0.79
N HIS A 61 13.15 1.05 1.99
CA HIS A 61 14.11 1.98 2.55
C HIS A 61 15.46 1.32 2.83
N GLU A 62 15.52 0.05 3.23
CA GLU A 62 16.80 -0.70 3.32
C GLU A 62 17.55 -0.82 1.97
N LEU A 63 16.86 -0.69 0.84
CA LEU A 63 17.43 -0.84 -0.51
C LEU A 63 17.72 0.48 -1.22
N LEU A 64 17.27 1.60 -0.64
CA LEU A 64 17.39 2.95 -1.19
C LEU A 64 18.09 3.84 -0.16
N ASN A 65 18.80 4.87 -0.61
CA ASN A 65 19.18 5.93 0.34
C ASN A 65 17.96 6.82 0.68
N ASP A 66 18.11 7.69 1.68
CA ASP A 66 17.01 8.55 2.16
C ASP A 66 16.42 9.45 1.07
N GLU A 67 17.25 9.98 0.16
CA GLU A 67 16.81 10.83 -0.96
C GLU A 67 16.01 10.02 -1.97
N GLU A 68 16.54 8.87 -2.41
CA GLU A 68 15.87 7.97 -3.35
C GLU A 68 14.55 7.41 -2.78
N TYR A 69 14.51 7.14 -1.47
CA TYR A 69 13.29 6.70 -0.80
C TYR A 69 12.22 7.80 -0.77
N ASN A 70 12.59 9.03 -0.42
CA ASN A 70 11.66 10.15 -0.41
C ASN A 70 11.10 10.45 -1.81
N GLU A 71 11.95 10.41 -2.85
CA GLU A 71 11.51 10.53 -4.24
C GLU A 71 10.52 9.41 -4.62
N ASP A 72 10.80 8.17 -4.23
CA ASP A 72 9.92 7.03 -4.48
C ASP A 72 8.56 7.15 -3.77
N ILE A 73 8.52 7.70 -2.55
CA ILE A 73 7.27 7.98 -1.84
C ILE A 73 6.43 9.01 -2.61
N ILE A 74 7.04 10.13 -2.99
CA ILE A 74 6.38 11.19 -3.77
C ILE A 74 5.83 10.64 -5.10
N ASP A 75 6.63 9.87 -5.83
CA ASP A 75 6.21 9.27 -7.09
C ASP A 75 5.09 8.25 -6.90
N SER A 76 5.16 7.45 -5.83
CA SER A 76 4.13 6.48 -5.49
C SER A 76 2.81 7.14 -5.10
N GLU A 77 2.84 8.30 -4.47
CA GLU A 77 1.64 9.09 -4.13
C GLU A 77 1.01 9.72 -5.38
N LYS A 78 1.82 10.35 -6.24
CA LYS A 78 1.35 10.88 -7.53
C LYS A 78 0.72 9.81 -8.42
N HIS A 79 1.25 8.59 -8.42
CA HIS A 79 0.66 7.49 -9.17
C HIS A 79 -0.69 7.05 -8.60
N THR A 80 -0.87 7.15 -7.28
CA THR A 80 -2.14 6.83 -6.60
C THR A 80 -3.21 7.88 -6.88
N GLU A 81 -2.85 9.18 -6.85
CA GLU A 81 -3.77 10.28 -7.19
C GLU A 81 -4.23 10.22 -8.66
N ASN A 82 -3.32 9.94 -9.60
CA ASN A 82 -3.67 9.85 -11.01
C ASN A 82 -4.50 8.60 -11.38
N ALA A 83 -4.39 7.51 -10.61
CA ALA A 83 -5.22 6.33 -10.81
C ALA A 83 -6.70 6.58 -10.44
N HIS A 84 -6.98 7.55 -9.56
CA HIS A 84 -8.32 7.98 -9.20
C HIS A 84 -8.96 8.97 -10.19
N LEU A 85 -8.21 9.44 -11.20
CA LEU A 85 -8.66 10.40 -12.23
C LEU A 85 -8.98 9.75 -13.59
N ARG A 86 -8.92 8.42 -13.72
CA ARG A 86 -9.38 7.75 -14.94
C ARG A 86 -10.90 7.50 -14.88
N PRO A 87 -11.68 8.00 -15.86
CA PRO A 87 -13.14 7.88 -15.89
C PRO A 87 -13.63 6.43 -16.00
#